data_AF-A0A3L8C9Z8-F1
#
_entry.id   AF-A0A3L8C9Z8-F1
#
_cell.length_a   1.000
_cell.length_b   1.000
_cell.length_c   1.000
_cell.angle_alpha   90.00
_cell.angle_beta   90.00
_cell.angle_gamma   90.00
#
_symmetry.space_group_name_H-M   'P 1'
#
loop_
_entity.id
_entity.type
_entity.pdbx_description
1 polymer ?
#
loop_
_entity_poly.entity_id
_entity_poly.type
_entity_poly.pdbx_seq_one_letter_code
_entity_poly.pdbx_strand_id
1 'polypeptide(L)'
;MPSTDASIIIQRFSEAHIDGITALDIADNWMNLHRVELTVYADNAAAIGLYRKFGFEDEGLFRDYAVRDGQWVDTLSMARLRSLPKVG
;
A
#
# COMPACT_ATOMS: atom_id res chain seq x y z
N MET A 1 -5.52 14.02 -23.69
CA MET A 1 -4.72 12.79 -23.66
C MET A 1 -5.21 11.97 -22.48
N PRO A 2 -5.64 10.71 -22.63
CA PRO A 2 -5.93 9.89 -21.45
C PRO A 2 -4.61 9.60 -20.73
N SER A 3 -4.52 9.91 -19.44
CA SER A 3 -3.36 9.65 -18.61
C SER A 3 -3.13 8.15 -18.49
N THR A 4 -1.96 7.68 -18.91
CA THR A 4 -1.53 6.27 -18.84
C THR A 4 -1.06 5.88 -17.44
N ASP A 5 -1.66 6.43 -16.39
CA ASP A 5 -1.36 6.04 -15.00
C ASP A 5 -2.23 4.84 -14.65
N ALA A 6 -1.71 3.64 -14.91
CA ALA A 6 -2.30 2.43 -14.38
C ALA A 6 -2.08 2.43 -12.85
N SER A 7 -3.11 2.81 -12.09
CA SER A 7 -3.14 2.64 -10.64
C SER A 7 -3.67 1.23 -10.32
N ILE A 8 -2.82 0.36 -9.77
CA ILE A 8 -3.28 -0.89 -9.18
C ILE A 8 -3.66 -0.59 -7.73
N ILE A 9 -4.96 -0.61 -7.44
CA ILE A 9 -5.48 -0.51 -6.07
C ILE A 9 -5.50 -1.92 -5.50
N ILE A 10 -4.58 -2.23 -4.58
CA ILE A 10 -4.59 -3.53 -3.87
C ILE A 10 -5.59 -3.44 -2.73
N GLN A 11 -6.85 -3.77 -3.04
CA GLN A 11 -7.93 -3.81 -2.06
C GLN A 11 -7.91 -5.13 -1.30
N ARG A 12 -7.25 -5.13 -0.13
CA ARG A 12 -7.27 -6.18 0.92
C ARG A 12 -6.56 -7.51 0.61
N PHE A 13 -5.46 -7.77 1.32
CA PHE A 13 -5.01 -9.12 1.65
C PHE A 13 -5.44 -9.46 3.07
N SER A 14 -6.28 -10.48 3.27
CA SER A 14 -6.57 -11.01 4.60
C SER A 14 -5.55 -12.05 5.06
N GLU A 15 -4.77 -12.64 4.16
CA GLU A 15 -3.70 -13.59 4.48
C GLU A 15 -2.53 -13.40 3.50
N ALA A 16 -1.30 -13.59 4.03
CA ALA A 16 0.01 -13.55 3.37
C ALA A 16 0.66 -12.16 3.12
N HIS A 17 1.32 -11.65 4.16
CA HIS A 17 2.30 -10.54 4.09
C HIS A 17 3.51 -10.80 3.16
N ILE A 18 3.72 -12.03 2.68
CA ILE A 18 4.86 -12.42 1.84
C ILE A 18 4.56 -12.23 0.33
N ASP A 19 3.32 -12.38 -0.09
CA ASP A 19 2.92 -12.27 -1.51
C ASP A 19 2.91 -10.80 -1.97
N GLY A 20 2.56 -9.86 -1.08
CA GLY A 20 2.55 -8.42 -1.38
C GLY A 20 3.94 -7.82 -1.63
N ILE A 21 5.00 -8.35 -0.99
CA ILE A 21 6.38 -7.91 -1.23
C ILE A 21 6.91 -8.47 -2.55
N THR A 22 6.57 -9.71 -2.88
CA THR A 22 6.94 -10.31 -4.17
C THR A 22 6.23 -9.59 -5.34
N ALA A 23 5.00 -9.10 -5.11
CA ALA A 23 4.28 -8.26 -6.07
C ALA A 23 4.95 -6.90 -6.31
N LEU A 24 5.71 -6.35 -5.34
CA LEU A 24 6.45 -5.10 -5.52
C LEU A 24 7.59 -5.25 -6.54
N ASP A 25 8.30 -6.39 -6.57
CA ASP A 25 9.33 -6.65 -7.59
C ASP A 25 8.73 -6.75 -9.01
N ILE A 26 7.54 -7.37 -9.13
CA ILE A 26 6.82 -7.45 -10.40
C ILE A 26 6.29 -6.07 -10.83
N ALA A 27 5.76 -5.29 -9.88
CA ALA A 27 5.30 -3.92 -10.09
C ALA A 27 6.42 -3.00 -10.59
N ASP A 28 7.57 -3.05 -9.91
CA ASP A 28 8.71 -2.18 -10.19
C ASP A 28 9.40 -2.56 -11.51
N ASN A 29 9.53 -3.87 -11.82
CA ASN A 29 10.30 -4.33 -12.98
C ASN A 29 9.49 -4.59 -14.27
N TRP A 30 8.20 -4.95 -14.18
CA TRP A 30 7.42 -5.35 -15.34
C TRP A 30 6.19 -4.49 -15.62
N MET A 31 5.61 -3.83 -14.62
CA MET A 31 4.34 -3.08 -14.80
C MET A 31 4.51 -1.56 -14.87
N ASN A 32 5.72 -1.02 -14.70
CA ASN A 32 6.01 0.41 -14.73
C ASN A 32 5.05 1.23 -13.83
N LEU A 33 4.66 0.70 -12.68
CA LEU A 33 3.70 1.37 -11.81
C LEU A 33 4.32 2.63 -11.20
N HIS A 34 3.61 3.75 -11.31
CA HIS A 34 4.02 5.00 -10.67
C HIS A 34 3.78 4.96 -9.15
N ARG A 35 2.74 4.22 -8.72
CA ARG A 35 2.25 4.21 -7.35
C ARG A 35 1.74 2.83 -6.96
N VAL A 36 2.04 2.44 -5.74
CA VAL A 36 1.47 1.27 -5.08
C VAL A 36 0.85 1.74 -3.77
N GLU A 37 -0.40 1.37 -3.51
CA GLU A 37 -1.13 1.74 -2.29
C GLU A 37 -1.74 0.52 -1.60
N LEU A 38 -1.89 0.64 -0.29
CA LEU A 38 -2.47 -0.39 0.58
C LEU A 38 -3.25 0.24 1.73
N THR A 39 -4.00 -0.59 2.42
CA THR A 39 -4.68 -0.23 3.66
C THR A 39 -4.39 -1.30 4.70
N VAL A 40 -3.94 -0.90 5.89
CA VAL A 40 -3.55 -1.79 6.99
C VAL A 40 -4.33 -1.42 8.25
N TYR A 41 -4.63 -2.37 9.14
CA TYR A 41 -5.23 -2.01 10.44
C TYR A 41 -4.31 -1.07 11.21
N ALA A 42 -4.88 -0.01 11.79
CA ALA A 42 -4.11 1.03 12.45
C ALA A 42 -3.38 0.53 13.71
N ASP A 43 -3.83 -0.60 14.28
CA ASP A 43 -3.21 -1.26 15.44
C ASP A 43 -2.09 -2.24 15.07
N ASN A 44 -1.89 -2.55 13.79
CA ASN A 44 -0.87 -3.50 13.34
C ASN A 44 0.49 -2.81 13.14
N ALA A 45 1.12 -2.43 14.25
CA ALA A 45 2.41 -1.74 14.26
C ALA A 45 3.52 -2.51 13.53
N ALA A 46 3.48 -3.85 13.55
CA ALA A 46 4.46 -4.70 12.87
C ALA A 46 4.38 -4.55 11.33
N ALA A 47 3.18 -4.62 10.76
CA ALA A 47 2.97 -4.45 9.33
C ALA A 47 3.27 -3.01 8.89
N ILE A 48 2.82 -2.01 9.66
CA ILE A 48 3.13 -0.59 9.39
C ILE A 48 4.64 -0.36 9.34
N GLY A 49 5.39 -0.88 10.33
CA GLY A 49 6.84 -0.79 10.37
C GLY A 49 7.52 -1.49 9.19
N LEU A 50 6.98 -2.63 8.74
CA LEU A 50 7.45 -3.33 7.55
C LEU A 50 7.24 -2.48 6.29
N TYR A 51 6.04 -1.97 6.04
CA TYR A 51 5.73 -1.18 4.85
C TYR A 51 6.55 0.11 4.78
N ARG A 52 6.76 0.79 5.92
CA ARG A 52 7.64 1.96 5.98
C ARG A 52 9.09 1.63 5.59
N LYS A 53 9.61 0.46 5.99
CA LYS A 53 10.94 0.00 5.54
C LYS A 53 11.02 -0.22 4.02
N PHE A 54 9.90 -0.53 3.38
CA PHE A 54 9.81 -0.67 1.93
C PHE A 54 9.49 0.65 1.20
N GLY A 55 9.43 1.78 1.91
CA GLY A 55 9.23 3.11 1.32
C GLY A 55 7.77 3.51 1.14
N PHE A 56 6.84 2.86 1.84
CA PHE A 56 5.48 3.35 1.96
C PHE A 56 5.41 4.48 2.99
N GLU A 57 4.62 5.50 2.69
CA GLU A 57 4.31 6.64 3.55
C GLU A 57 2.84 6.60 3.95
N ASP A 58 2.54 7.16 5.12
CA ASP A 58 1.18 7.27 5.65
C ASP A 58 0.43 8.41 4.93
N GLU A 59 -0.77 8.15 4.43
CA GLU A 59 -1.56 9.17 3.70
C GLU A 59 -2.90 9.49 4.34
N GLY A 60 -3.44 8.60 5.17
CA GLY A 60 -4.69 8.88 5.86
C GLY A 60 -5.11 7.81 6.87
N LEU A 61 -5.82 8.24 7.90
CA LEU A 61 -6.48 7.37 8.87
C LEU A 61 -7.98 7.29 8.54
N PHE A 62 -8.47 6.09 8.26
CA PHE A 62 -9.89 5.82 8.12
C PHE A 62 -10.43 5.30 9.46
N ARG A 63 -11.23 6.13 10.12
CA ARG A 63 -11.87 5.79 11.40
C ARG A 63 -13.05 4.86 11.18
N ASP A 64 -13.22 3.88 12.07
CA ASP A 64 -14.32 2.90 12.03
C ASP A 64 -14.50 2.26 10.63
N TYR A 65 -13.39 1.91 9.98
CA TYR A 65 -13.39 1.51 8.58
C TYR A 65 -13.81 0.05 8.35
N ALA A 66 -13.47 -0.84 9.27
CA ALA A 66 -13.74 -2.28 9.16
C ALA A 66 -14.25 -2.86 10.47
N VAL A 67 -14.98 -3.97 10.40
CA VAL A 67 -15.40 -4.74 11.58
C VAL A 67 -14.47 -5.95 11.76
N ARG A 68 -13.82 -6.06 12.93
CA ARG A 68 -13.03 -7.21 13.36
C ARG A 68 -13.55 -7.67 14.71
N ASP A 69 -13.88 -8.95 14.85
CA ASP A 69 -14.43 -9.53 16.08
C ASP A 69 -15.63 -8.76 16.65
N GLY A 70 -16.49 -8.23 15.77
CA GLY A 70 -17.67 -7.45 16.14
C GLY A 70 -17.40 -6.00 16.57
N GLN A 71 -16.15 -5.54 16.49
CA GLN A 71 -15.76 -4.17 16.82
C GLN A 71 -15.34 -3.41 15.56
N TRP A 72 -15.73 -2.14 15.46
CA TRP A 72 -15.20 -1.24 14.46
C TRP A 72 -13.73 -0.94 14.77
N VAL A 73 -12.89 -1.03 13.75
CA VAL A 73 -11.46 -0.79 13.83
C VAL A 73 -11.01 0.17 12.75
N ASP A 74 -10.06 1.02 13.13
CA ASP A 74 -9.43 1.98 12.24
C ASP A 74 -8.47 1.29 11.28
N THR A 75 -8.29 1.89 10.10
CA THR A 75 -7.26 1.50 9.15
C THR A 75 -6.43 2.70 8.70
N LEU A 76 -5.17 2.44 8.39
CA LEU A 76 -4.23 3.40 7.85
C LEU A 76 -4.05 3.13 6.35
N SER A 77 -4.32 4.15 5.54
CA SER A 77 -3.97 4.17 4.13
C SER A 77 -2.50 4.55 3.99
N MET A 78 -1.76 3.77 3.21
CA MET A 78 -0.34 3.99 2.94
C MET A 78 -0.04 3.83 1.46
N ALA A 79 0.93 4.59 0.95
CA ALA A 79 1.37 4.48 -0.43
C ALA A 79 2.88 4.64 -0.61
N ARG A 80 3.40 3.94 -1.60
CA ARG A 80 4.77 4.10 -2.09
C ARG A 80 4.71 4.65 -3.51
N LEU A 81 5.38 5.78 -3.72
CA LEU A 81 5.57 6.36 -5.04
C LEU A 81 6.91 5.92 -5.61
N ARG A 82 6.93 5.52 -6.88
CA ARG A 82 8.18 5.31 -7.60
C ARG A 82 8.83 6.68 -7.82
N SER A 83 9.97 6.90 -7.18
CA SER A 83 10.82 8.05 -7.52
C SER A 83 11.35 7.85 -8.93
N LEU A 84 10.79 8.57 -9.90
CA LEU A 84 11.44 8.73 -11.20
C LEU A 84 12.79 9.43 -10.96
N PRO A 85 13.88 8.97 -11.59
CA PRO A 85 15.12 9.73 -11.56
C PRO A 85 14.82 11.14 -12.05
N LYS A 86 15.21 12.16 -11.27
CA LYS A 86 15.15 13.54 -11.76
C LYS A 86 16.02 13.60 -13.01
N VAL A 87 15.40 13.78 -14.17
CA VAL A 87 16.12 14.05 -15.42
C VAL A 87 16.83 15.39 -15.20
N GLY A 88 18.15 15.33 -15.07
CA GLY A 88 19.03 16.50 -15.06
C GLY A 88 19.32 17.00 -16.46
#